data_AF-A0A145YQI4-F1
#
_entry.id   AF-A0A145YQI4-F1
#
_cell.length_a   1.000
_cell.length_b   1.000
_cell.length_c   1.000
_cell.angle_alpha   90.00
_cell.angle_beta   90.00
_cell.angle_gamma   90.00
#
_symmetry.space_group_name_H-M   'P 1'
#
loop_
_entity.id
_entity.type
_entity.pdbx_description
1 polymer ?
#
loop_
_entity_poly.entity_id
_entity_poly.type
_entity_poly.pdbx_seq_one_letter_code
_entity_poly.pdbx_strand_id
1 'polypeptide(L)'
;SVPESTKKVDDFPDYVPGATTGLLFDDLRTFHNSMVKLGSNLDAEITKIYKGLFNEGDLVKDAKNGLTKLKEFAESIKNDKHFTTEGFVTAAEDAAAASTNFDSLMASVIQIYHKCVALNSEVDRLFPDNTDNSAKKEEMKDYFVKHVYNNREVNDRTLVSIGREFMKVENVIDAVNAAAKYYQIKSQASGAPSNVDPSSGESSAGTGTTPSEERDPQPVAPETASPKEPAPSAQPST
;
A
#
# COMPACT_ATOMS: atom_id res chain seq x y z
N SER A 1 8.47 31.51 -2.65
CA SER A 1 7.41 30.54 -2.98
C SER A 1 8.06 29.20 -3.19
N VAL A 2 7.74 28.20 -2.37
CA VAL A 2 8.19 26.82 -2.58
C VAL A 2 7.30 26.23 -3.67
N PRO A 3 7.85 25.59 -4.72
CA PRO A 3 7.02 25.00 -5.76
C PRO A 3 6.22 23.85 -5.15
N GLU A 4 4.89 23.95 -5.23
CA GLU A 4 3.97 22.89 -4.86
C GLU A 4 4.16 21.76 -5.87
N SER A 5 4.54 20.57 -5.41
CA SER A 5 4.70 19.39 -6.28
C SER A 5 3.35 19.03 -6.88
N THR A 6 3.16 19.34 -8.16
CA THR A 6 1.92 19.10 -8.92
C THR A 6 1.80 17.68 -9.47
N LYS A 7 2.79 16.82 -9.24
CA LYS A 7 2.72 15.42 -9.65
C LYS A 7 1.65 14.71 -8.80
N LYS A 8 0.63 14.13 -9.44
CA LYS A 8 -0.31 13.19 -8.83
C LYS A 8 -0.17 11.85 -9.54
N VAL A 9 -0.42 10.76 -8.82
CA VAL A 9 -0.66 9.45 -9.45
C VAL A 9 -2.16 9.41 -9.72
N ASP A 10 -2.53 9.55 -10.99
CA ASP A 10 -3.93 9.75 -11.40
C ASP A 10 -4.76 8.47 -11.41
N ASP A 11 -4.13 7.29 -11.44
CA ASP A 11 -4.73 6.01 -11.07
C ASP A 11 -3.64 4.94 -10.98
N PHE A 12 -3.71 4.04 -9.99
CA PHE A 12 -2.80 2.91 -9.95
C PHE A 12 -3.27 1.78 -10.88
N PRO A 13 -2.36 1.16 -11.63
CA PRO A 13 -2.68 -0.05 -12.39
C PRO A 13 -3.04 -1.23 -11.48
N ASP A 14 -3.81 -2.20 -12.02
CA ASP A 14 -4.34 -3.37 -11.29
C ASP A 14 -3.30 -4.24 -10.59
N TYR A 15 -2.04 -4.18 -11.03
CA TYR A 15 -0.94 -4.92 -10.39
C TYR A 15 -0.49 -4.31 -9.05
N VAL A 16 -0.92 -3.09 -8.74
CA VAL A 16 -0.63 -2.41 -7.47
C VAL A 16 -1.70 -2.80 -6.45
N PRO A 17 -1.33 -3.10 -5.18
CA PRO A 17 -2.31 -3.44 -4.15
C PRO A 17 -3.37 -2.34 -3.96
N GLY A 18 -4.64 -2.73 -4.02
CA GLY A 18 -5.76 -1.83 -3.76
C GLY A 18 -5.78 -1.28 -2.33
N ALA A 19 -6.54 -0.21 -2.12
CA ALA A 19 -6.68 0.43 -0.80
C ALA A 19 -7.26 -0.54 0.24
N THR A 20 -6.61 -0.62 1.39
CA THR A 20 -7.04 -1.43 2.54
C THR A 20 -7.86 -0.61 3.52
N THR A 21 -8.64 -1.29 4.37
CA THR A 21 -9.47 -0.65 5.41
C THR A 21 -8.71 -0.33 6.71
N GLY A 22 -7.43 -0.68 6.81
CA GLY A 22 -6.62 -0.40 8.01
C GLY A 22 -6.39 1.10 8.21
N LEU A 23 -5.88 1.49 9.38
CA LEU A 23 -5.60 2.89 9.70
C LEU A 23 -4.36 3.40 8.95
N LEU A 24 -4.38 4.67 8.52
CA LEU A 24 -3.20 5.35 7.97
C LEU A 24 -1.99 5.27 8.91
N PHE A 25 -2.24 5.42 10.21
CA PHE A 25 -1.19 5.38 11.23
C PHE A 25 -0.48 4.02 11.32
N ASP A 26 -1.20 2.92 11.07
CA ASP A 26 -0.60 1.58 11.06
C ASP A 26 0.36 1.38 9.89
N ASP A 27 0.04 1.94 8.72
CA ASP A 27 0.94 1.92 7.57
C ASP A 27 2.14 2.86 7.78
N LEU A 28 1.95 4.03 8.38
CA LEU A 28 3.07 4.92 8.75
C LEU A 28 4.05 4.23 9.71
N ARG A 29 3.52 3.49 10.68
CA ARG A 29 4.32 2.67 11.60
C ARG A 29 5.05 1.54 10.88
N THR A 30 4.34 0.80 10.03
CA THR A 30 4.92 -0.29 9.23
C THR A 30 6.01 0.22 8.30
N PHE A 31 5.76 1.33 7.63
CA PHE A 31 6.71 2.05 6.78
C PHE A 31 7.97 2.43 7.56
N HIS A 32 7.81 3.16 8.68
CA HIS A 32 8.92 3.61 9.51
C HIS A 32 9.78 2.42 9.97
N ASN A 33 9.14 1.37 10.51
CA ASN A 33 9.84 0.20 11.02
C ASN A 33 10.56 -0.55 9.90
N SER A 34 9.97 -0.63 8.71
CA SER A 34 10.62 -1.23 7.53
C SER A 34 11.85 -0.43 7.10
N MET A 35 11.77 0.91 7.08
CA MET A 35 12.90 1.78 6.77
C MET A 35 14.06 1.60 7.75
N VAL A 36 13.76 1.57 9.06
CA VAL A 36 14.80 1.36 10.10
C VAL A 36 15.43 -0.02 9.97
N LYS A 37 14.62 -1.06 9.71
CA LYS A 37 15.11 -2.42 9.54
C LYS A 37 16.03 -2.58 8.32
N LEU A 38 15.61 -2.01 7.18
CA LEU A 38 16.33 -2.16 5.93
C LEU A 38 17.67 -1.41 5.96
N GLY A 39 17.72 -0.25 6.63
CA GLY A 39 18.96 0.51 6.80
C GLY A 39 19.73 0.66 5.48
N SER A 40 20.99 0.24 5.47
CA SER A 40 21.86 0.28 4.28
C SER A 40 21.42 -0.65 3.13
N ASN A 41 20.62 -1.68 3.39
CA ASN A 41 20.13 -2.59 2.34
C ASN A 41 19.08 -1.94 1.44
N LEU A 42 18.43 -0.85 1.89
CA LEU A 42 17.41 -0.15 1.11
C LEU A 42 17.95 0.30 -0.26
N ASP A 43 19.19 0.78 -0.30
CA ASP A 43 19.83 1.29 -1.52
C ASP A 43 19.92 0.22 -2.61
N ALA A 44 20.33 -0.98 -2.21
CA ALA A 44 20.45 -2.11 -3.13
C ALA A 44 19.06 -2.52 -3.66
N GLU A 45 18.03 -2.55 -2.80
CA GLU A 45 16.68 -2.91 -3.23
C GLU A 45 16.05 -1.88 -4.17
N ILE A 46 16.22 -0.58 -3.91
CA ILE A 46 15.72 0.48 -4.81
C ILE A 46 16.45 0.46 -6.15
N THR A 47 17.77 0.21 -6.16
CA THR A 47 18.54 0.09 -7.40
C THR A 47 18.02 -1.05 -8.29
N LYS A 48 17.62 -2.18 -7.69
CA LYS A 48 17.06 -3.32 -8.45
C LYS A 48 15.76 -2.95 -9.18
N ILE A 49 14.95 -2.04 -8.65
CA ILE A 49 13.67 -1.61 -9.27
C ILE A 49 13.92 -0.92 -10.63
N TYR A 50 14.98 -0.13 -10.73
CA TYR A 50 15.24 0.70 -11.91
C TYR A 50 16.37 0.19 -12.79
N LYS A 51 16.89 -0.99 -12.49
CA LYS A 51 18.02 -1.61 -13.19
C LYS A 51 17.80 -1.64 -14.70
N GLY A 52 18.74 -1.05 -15.45
CA GLY A 52 18.74 -1.07 -16.91
C GLY A 52 17.89 0.02 -17.57
N LEU A 53 17.32 0.95 -16.79
CA LEU A 53 16.68 2.14 -17.33
C LEU A 53 17.72 3.21 -17.68
N PHE A 54 17.46 3.98 -18.74
CA PHE A 54 18.39 5.00 -19.24
C PHE A 54 18.74 6.09 -18.21
N ASN A 55 17.83 6.40 -17.30
CA ASN A 55 17.98 7.40 -16.22
C ASN A 55 17.96 6.75 -14.82
N GLU A 56 18.44 5.51 -14.70
CA GLU A 56 18.45 4.74 -13.44
C GLU A 56 19.00 5.54 -12.25
N GLY A 57 20.13 6.23 -12.41
CA GLY A 57 20.75 6.99 -11.33
C GLY A 57 19.86 8.09 -10.73
N ASP A 58 19.17 8.85 -11.58
CA ASP A 58 18.26 9.91 -11.14
C ASP A 58 16.99 9.33 -10.51
N LEU A 59 16.43 8.27 -11.10
CA LEU A 59 15.24 7.59 -10.56
C LEU A 59 15.49 6.99 -9.18
N VAL A 60 16.65 6.35 -8.99
CA VAL A 60 17.07 5.81 -7.69
C VAL A 60 17.25 6.95 -6.68
N LYS A 61 17.92 8.03 -7.07
CA LYS A 61 18.14 9.19 -6.20
C LYS A 61 16.82 9.81 -5.73
N ASP A 62 15.90 10.09 -6.66
CA ASP A 62 14.62 10.75 -6.35
C ASP A 62 13.73 9.84 -5.50
N ALA A 63 13.64 8.54 -5.82
CA ALA A 63 12.88 7.59 -5.02
C ALA A 63 13.43 7.48 -3.58
N LYS A 64 14.76 7.42 -3.42
CA LYS A 64 15.41 7.40 -2.11
C LYS A 64 15.17 8.69 -1.32
N ASN A 65 15.24 9.85 -1.99
CA ASN A 65 14.94 11.11 -1.35
C ASN A 65 13.49 11.11 -0.85
N GLY A 66 12.54 10.70 -1.69
CA GLY A 66 11.13 10.58 -1.33
C GLY A 66 10.87 9.66 -0.12
N LEU A 67 11.50 8.48 -0.09
CA LEU A 67 11.40 7.56 1.05
C LEU A 67 12.00 8.15 2.34
N THR A 68 13.13 8.86 2.21
CA THR A 68 13.78 9.52 3.35
C THR A 68 12.90 10.63 3.91
N LYS A 69 12.34 11.48 3.03
CA LYS A 69 11.43 12.55 3.42
C LYS A 69 10.10 12.05 3.97
N LEU A 70 9.59 10.94 3.46
CA LEU A 70 8.44 10.27 4.04
C LEU A 70 8.75 9.69 5.43
N LYS A 71 9.97 9.21 5.67
CA LYS A 71 10.41 8.77 7.02
C LYS A 71 10.48 9.94 7.99
N GLU A 72 11.04 11.08 7.58
CA GLU A 72 11.04 12.31 8.38
C GLU A 72 9.60 12.74 8.72
N PHE A 73 8.66 12.62 7.77
CA PHE A 73 7.25 12.87 8.02
C PHE A 73 6.63 11.86 9.01
N ALA A 74 6.89 10.56 8.86
CA ALA A 74 6.41 9.55 9.81
C ALA A 74 6.96 9.78 11.23
N GLU A 75 8.23 10.20 11.35
CA GLU A 75 8.85 10.58 12.62
C GLU A 75 8.22 11.84 13.24
N SER A 76 7.82 12.82 12.43
CA SER A 76 7.14 14.02 12.94
C SER A 76 5.76 13.68 13.52
N ILE A 77 5.02 12.79 12.86
CA ILE A 77 3.73 12.28 13.35
C ILE A 77 3.93 11.45 14.62
N LYS A 78 4.92 10.55 14.66
CA LYS A 78 5.27 9.75 15.85
C LYS A 78 5.56 10.62 17.07
N ASN A 79 6.24 11.75 16.89
CA ASN A 79 6.64 12.65 17.98
C ASN A 79 5.56 13.69 18.33
N ASP A 80 4.45 13.73 17.60
CA ASP A 80 3.32 14.60 17.93
C ASP A 80 2.52 14.02 19.10
N LYS A 81 2.22 14.88 20.08
CA LYS A 81 1.59 14.51 21.36
C LYS A 81 0.21 13.85 21.24
N HIS A 82 -0.46 13.95 20.09
CA HIS A 82 -1.79 13.37 19.89
C HIS A 82 -1.70 11.92 19.37
N PHE A 83 -0.52 11.43 19.02
CA PHE A 83 -0.27 10.07 18.56
C PHE A 83 0.55 9.27 19.58
N THR A 84 0.34 7.96 19.59
CA THR A 84 1.16 7.05 20.41
C THR A 84 2.46 6.71 19.70
N THR A 85 3.56 6.60 20.45
CA THR A 85 4.81 6.05 19.92
C THR A 85 4.84 4.51 19.93
N GLU A 86 3.77 3.87 20.42
CA GLU A 86 3.68 2.42 20.59
C GLU A 86 3.87 1.65 19.29
N GLY A 87 4.80 0.68 19.32
CA GLY A 87 5.13 -0.16 18.19
C GLY A 87 6.03 0.50 17.14
N PHE A 88 6.46 1.75 17.31
CA PHE A 88 7.56 2.31 16.52
C PHE A 88 8.88 1.84 17.09
N VAL A 89 9.71 1.24 16.24
CA VAL A 89 11.06 0.81 16.64
C VAL A 89 11.96 2.02 16.84
N THR A 90 12.94 1.91 17.74
CA THR A 90 13.92 2.96 18.03
C THR A 90 15.30 2.67 17.46
N ALA A 91 15.63 1.39 17.26
CA ALA A 91 16.87 0.95 16.65
C ALA A 91 16.65 -0.21 15.66
N ALA A 92 17.66 -0.49 14.85
CA ALA A 92 17.65 -1.61 13.90
C ALA A 92 17.51 -2.98 14.60
N GLU A 93 18.02 -3.09 15.83
CA GLU A 93 17.94 -4.30 16.66
C GLU A 93 16.48 -4.60 17.06
N ASP A 94 15.71 -3.57 17.42
CA ASP A 94 14.26 -3.68 17.68
C ASP A 94 13.47 -4.04 16.41
N ALA A 95 13.97 -3.59 15.25
CA ALA A 95 13.35 -3.82 13.95
C ALA A 95 13.63 -5.23 13.38
N ALA A 96 14.70 -5.88 13.81
CA ALA A 96 15.03 -7.25 13.40
C ALA A 96 13.94 -8.25 13.84
N ALA A 97 13.30 -8.01 14.98
CA ALA A 97 12.19 -8.82 15.50
C ALA A 97 10.84 -8.51 14.82
N ALA A 98 10.71 -7.37 14.13
CA ALA A 98 9.50 -7.03 13.40
C ALA A 98 9.40 -7.86 12.11
N SER A 99 8.21 -8.34 11.78
CA SER A 99 7.94 -9.13 10.55
C SER A 99 7.97 -8.29 9.25
N THR A 100 8.49 -7.07 9.31
CA THR A 100 8.54 -6.15 8.16
C THR A 100 9.74 -6.43 7.25
N ASN A 101 9.59 -6.15 5.95
CA ASN A 101 10.61 -6.34 4.91
C ASN A 101 10.42 -5.32 3.77
N PHE A 102 11.16 -5.48 2.67
CA PHE A 102 11.05 -4.59 1.51
C PHE A 102 9.64 -4.60 0.88
N ASP A 103 8.99 -5.76 0.79
CA ASP A 103 7.60 -5.87 0.35
C ASP A 103 6.66 -5.06 1.24
N SER A 104 6.86 -5.13 2.57
CA SER A 104 6.08 -4.38 3.55
C SER A 104 6.30 -2.87 3.40
N LEU A 105 7.53 -2.45 3.10
CA LEU A 105 7.86 -1.05 2.83
C LEU A 105 7.09 -0.55 1.61
N MET A 106 7.18 -1.24 0.48
CA MET A 106 6.53 -0.84 -0.77
C MET A 106 5.00 -0.87 -0.62
N ALA A 107 4.45 -1.88 0.06
CA ALA A 107 3.02 -1.93 0.38
C ALA A 107 2.58 -0.70 1.18
N SER A 108 3.31 -0.37 2.24
CA SER A 108 2.97 0.76 3.12
C SER A 108 3.00 2.09 2.37
N VAL A 109 3.98 2.32 1.48
CA VAL A 109 4.05 3.54 0.65
C VAL A 109 2.76 3.72 -0.17
N ILE A 110 2.29 2.65 -0.84
CA ILE A 110 1.05 2.66 -1.62
C ILE A 110 -0.16 2.92 -0.73
N GLN A 111 -0.25 2.24 0.41
CA GLN A 111 -1.39 2.39 1.34
C GLN A 111 -1.47 3.79 1.95
N ILE A 112 -0.32 4.35 2.35
CA ILE A 112 -0.23 5.73 2.86
C ILE A 112 -0.73 6.70 1.77
N TYR A 113 -0.29 6.54 0.52
CA TYR A 113 -0.75 7.40 -0.57
C TYR A 113 -2.28 7.31 -0.76
N HIS A 114 -2.83 6.09 -0.88
CA HIS A 114 -4.28 5.89 -1.00
C HIS A 114 -5.06 6.59 0.12
N LYS A 115 -4.63 6.38 1.36
CA LYS A 115 -5.34 6.89 2.55
C LYS A 115 -5.21 8.40 2.68
N CYS A 116 -4.06 8.98 2.31
CA CYS A 116 -3.89 10.43 2.26
C CYS A 116 -4.73 11.09 1.16
N VAL A 117 -4.84 10.47 -0.02
CA VAL A 117 -5.72 10.96 -1.10
C VAL A 117 -7.19 10.90 -0.67
N ALA A 118 -7.62 9.80 -0.06
CA ALA A 118 -8.97 9.64 0.46
C ALA A 118 -9.28 10.67 1.56
N LEU A 119 -8.35 10.85 2.51
CA LEU A 119 -8.46 11.86 3.56
C LEU A 119 -8.60 13.28 2.98
N ASN A 120 -7.78 13.64 1.98
CA ASN A 120 -7.88 14.96 1.34
C ASN A 120 -9.23 15.15 0.64
N SER A 121 -9.71 14.12 -0.04
CA SER A 121 -11.02 14.15 -0.71
C SER A 121 -12.16 14.34 0.30
N GLU A 122 -12.06 13.70 1.46
CA GLU A 122 -13.03 13.86 2.54
C GLU A 122 -13.00 15.27 3.16
N VAL A 123 -11.79 15.81 3.37
CA VAL A 123 -11.62 17.19 3.84
C VAL A 123 -12.23 18.17 2.82
N ASP A 124 -11.98 17.99 1.53
CA ASP A 124 -12.56 18.84 0.47
C ASP A 124 -14.10 18.72 0.40
N ARG A 125 -14.66 17.53 0.63
CA ARG A 125 -16.11 17.30 0.70
C ARG A 125 -16.76 18.01 1.89
N LEU A 126 -16.13 17.93 3.06
CA LEU A 126 -16.67 18.51 4.29
C LEU A 126 -16.44 20.03 4.35
N PHE A 127 -15.26 20.50 3.95
CA PHE A 127 -14.85 21.89 4.10
C PHE A 127 -14.53 22.59 2.76
N PRO A 128 -15.43 22.57 1.75
CA PRO A 128 -15.14 23.13 0.41
C PRO A 128 -14.85 24.63 0.44
N ASP A 129 -15.51 25.37 1.34
CA ASP A 129 -15.35 26.81 1.50
C ASP A 129 -14.49 27.19 2.73
N ASN A 130 -13.78 26.23 3.32
CA ASN A 130 -13.05 26.40 4.60
C ASN A 130 -13.91 27.01 5.73
N THR A 131 -15.23 26.80 5.67
CA THR A 131 -16.17 27.35 6.66
C THR A 131 -16.22 26.45 7.89
N ASP A 132 -16.02 27.04 9.06
CA ASP A 132 -16.12 26.33 10.34
C ASP A 132 -17.58 25.91 10.61
N ASN A 133 -17.80 24.60 10.73
CA ASN A 133 -19.09 24.01 11.05
C ASN A 133 -18.90 22.83 12.01
N SER A 134 -19.49 22.94 13.20
CA SER A 134 -19.37 21.95 14.28
C SER A 134 -19.90 20.56 13.91
N ALA A 135 -20.99 20.45 13.15
CA ALA A 135 -21.50 19.16 12.71
C ALA A 135 -20.53 18.46 11.74
N LYS A 136 -19.96 19.22 10.80
CA LYS A 136 -18.97 18.68 9.86
C LYS A 136 -17.65 18.32 10.54
N LYS A 137 -17.25 19.05 11.58
CA LYS A 137 -16.10 18.70 12.41
C LYS A 137 -16.30 17.38 13.16
N GLU A 138 -17.50 17.12 13.68
CA GLU A 138 -17.79 15.81 14.30
C GLU A 138 -17.76 14.68 13.26
N GLU A 139 -18.31 14.89 12.06
CA GLU A 139 -18.20 13.93 10.96
C GLU A 139 -16.74 13.66 10.56
N MET A 140 -15.90 14.71 10.51
CA MET A 140 -14.47 14.59 10.25
C MET A 140 -13.74 13.80 11.35
N LYS A 141 -14.11 13.99 12.62
CA LYS A 141 -13.55 13.19 13.74
C LYS A 141 -13.93 11.72 13.62
N ASP A 142 -15.17 11.42 13.26
CA ASP A 142 -15.63 10.04 13.04
C ASP A 142 -14.85 9.37 11.91
N TYR A 143 -14.66 10.09 10.78
CA TYR A 143 -13.81 9.63 9.69
C TYR A 143 -12.38 9.38 10.15
N PHE A 144 -11.80 10.34 10.90
CA PHE A 144 -10.42 10.27 11.36
C PHE A 144 -10.17 9.05 12.26
N VAL A 145 -11.07 8.77 13.22
CA VAL A 145 -10.97 7.59 14.09
C VAL A 145 -10.99 6.29 13.28
N LYS A 146 -11.87 6.25 12.28
CA LYS A 146 -12.11 5.04 11.48
C LYS A 146 -11.00 4.76 10.47
N HIS A 147 -10.36 5.80 9.94
CA HIS A 147 -9.47 5.68 8.77
C HIS A 147 -8.05 6.18 9.00
N VAL A 148 -7.81 7.04 9.98
CA VAL A 148 -6.50 7.68 10.20
C VAL A 148 -5.82 7.13 11.45
N TYR A 149 -6.42 7.34 12.61
CA TYR A 149 -5.86 6.93 13.89
C TYR A 149 -6.98 6.82 14.93
N ASN A 150 -7.02 5.71 15.68
CA ASN A 150 -8.08 5.38 16.62
C ASN A 150 -8.02 6.21 17.92
N ASN A 151 -8.01 7.53 17.80
CA ASN A 151 -8.14 8.49 18.88
C ASN A 151 -8.90 9.72 18.38
N ARG A 152 -9.92 10.13 19.14
CA ARG A 152 -10.71 11.34 18.86
C ARG A 152 -10.02 12.62 19.31
N GLU A 153 -9.07 12.54 20.24
CA GLU A 153 -8.41 13.68 20.86
C GLU A 153 -7.27 14.22 19.99
N VAL A 154 -7.61 14.66 18.79
CA VAL A 154 -6.72 15.38 17.87
C VAL A 154 -7.23 16.79 17.65
N ASN A 155 -6.32 17.74 17.42
CA ASN A 155 -6.70 19.12 17.15
C ASN A 155 -7.24 19.28 15.71
N ASP A 156 -7.99 20.36 15.47
CA ASP A 156 -8.62 20.66 14.18
C ASP A 156 -7.62 20.71 13.01
N ARG A 157 -6.39 21.20 13.26
CA ARG A 157 -5.35 21.22 12.23
C ARG A 157 -4.96 19.80 11.83
N THR A 158 -4.67 18.94 12.79
CA THR A 158 -4.29 17.54 12.58
C THR A 158 -5.39 16.77 11.82
N LEU A 159 -6.67 17.03 12.12
CA LEU A 159 -7.80 16.40 11.42
C LEU A 159 -7.77 16.64 9.90
N VAL A 160 -7.33 17.82 9.46
CA VAL A 160 -7.47 18.25 8.06
C VAL A 160 -6.15 18.39 7.30
N SER A 161 -5.00 18.40 8.00
CA SER A 161 -3.71 18.72 7.38
C SER A 161 -2.87 17.50 7.01
N ILE A 162 -2.97 16.37 7.72
CA ILE A 162 -2.04 15.23 7.55
C ILE A 162 -1.96 14.77 6.09
N GLY A 163 -3.11 14.56 5.45
CA GLY A 163 -3.15 14.13 4.05
C GLY A 163 -2.53 15.15 3.11
N ARG A 164 -2.71 16.45 3.37
CA ARG A 164 -2.14 17.52 2.53
C ARG A 164 -0.65 17.70 2.77
N GLU A 165 -0.21 17.60 4.02
CA GLU A 165 1.20 17.68 4.40
C GLU A 165 1.98 16.50 3.81
N PHE A 166 1.41 15.28 3.82
CA PHE A 166 1.97 14.13 3.11
C PHE A 166 2.16 14.40 1.61
N MET A 167 1.15 14.95 0.91
CA MET A 167 1.25 15.23 -0.53
C MET A 167 2.28 16.32 -0.87
N LYS A 168 2.72 17.09 0.13
CA LYS A 168 3.77 18.11 0.01
C LYS A 168 5.17 17.60 0.37
N VAL A 169 5.29 16.35 0.82
CA VAL A 169 6.58 15.71 1.07
C VAL A 169 7.36 15.67 -0.24
N GLU A 170 8.58 16.18 -0.20
CA GLU A 170 9.47 16.25 -1.36
C GLU A 170 9.72 14.84 -1.92
N ASN A 171 9.62 14.70 -3.25
CA ASN A 171 9.76 13.44 -3.98
C ASN A 171 8.85 12.29 -3.52
N VAL A 172 7.78 12.55 -2.76
CA VAL A 172 6.86 11.49 -2.29
C VAL A 172 6.25 10.71 -3.44
N ILE A 173 5.96 11.38 -4.56
CA ILE A 173 5.42 10.76 -5.76
C ILE A 173 6.46 9.86 -6.43
N ASP A 174 7.75 10.22 -6.39
CA ASP A 174 8.81 9.38 -6.94
C ASP A 174 9.01 8.11 -6.08
N ALA A 175 8.81 8.19 -4.76
CA ALA A 175 8.73 7.02 -3.88
C ALA A 175 7.50 6.14 -4.16
N VAL A 176 6.33 6.76 -4.40
CA VAL A 176 5.10 6.04 -4.79
C VAL A 176 5.26 5.35 -6.14
N ASN A 177 5.88 6.02 -7.12
CA ASN A 177 6.18 5.44 -8.42
C ASN A 177 7.18 4.28 -8.32
N ALA A 178 8.16 4.37 -7.41
CA ALA A 178 9.06 3.25 -7.14
C ALA A 178 8.31 2.04 -6.58
N ALA A 179 7.38 2.25 -5.65
CA ALA A 179 6.54 1.18 -5.12
C ALA A 179 5.64 0.56 -6.20
N ALA A 180 5.01 1.38 -7.05
CA ALA A 180 4.23 0.88 -8.18
C ALA A 180 5.10 0.08 -9.17
N LYS A 181 6.31 0.56 -9.48
CA LYS A 181 7.26 -0.14 -10.36
C LYS A 181 7.72 -1.47 -9.77
N TYR A 182 7.95 -1.52 -8.46
CA TYR A 182 8.25 -2.76 -7.73
C TYR A 182 7.14 -3.81 -7.93
N TYR A 183 5.87 -3.42 -7.78
CA TYR A 183 4.74 -4.32 -8.01
C TYR A 183 4.57 -4.71 -9.48
N GLN A 184 4.88 -3.82 -10.41
CA GLN A 184 4.94 -4.14 -11.83
C GLN A 184 5.93 -5.29 -12.10
N ILE A 185 7.17 -5.16 -11.61
CA ILE A 185 8.21 -6.19 -11.78
C ILE A 185 7.80 -7.50 -11.09
N LYS A 186 7.26 -7.43 -9.87
CA LYS A 186 6.79 -8.60 -9.13
C LYS A 186 5.68 -9.35 -9.86
N SER A 187 4.74 -8.63 -10.49
CA SER A 187 3.66 -9.23 -11.27
C SER A 187 4.19 -9.96 -12.52
N GLN A 188 5.20 -9.39 -13.18
CA GLN A 188 5.87 -10.02 -14.34
C GLN A 188 6.65 -11.27 -13.95
N ALA A 189 7.30 -11.27 -12.78
CA ALA A 189 8.02 -12.42 -12.26
C ALA A 189 7.09 -13.56 -11.80
N SER A 190 5.87 -13.24 -11.34
CA SER A 190 4.87 -14.22 -10.88
C SER A 190 4.01 -14.79 -12.01
N GLY A 191 4.13 -14.24 -13.22
CA GLY A 191 3.32 -14.59 -14.40
C GLY A 191 3.95 -15.58 -15.39
N ALA A 192 5.07 -16.25 -15.06
CA ALA A 192 5.64 -17.30 -15.91
C ALA A 192 5.09 -18.68 -15.50
N PRO A 193 4.56 -19.50 -16.46
CA PRO A 193 5.35 -19.88 -17.63
C PRO A 193 4.60 -19.81 -18.96
N SER A 194 5.33 -19.52 -20.04
CA SER A 194 5.05 -20.11 -21.35
C SER A 194 6.34 -20.14 -22.15
N ASN A 195 6.83 -21.36 -22.36
CA ASN A 195 7.78 -21.71 -23.40
C ASN A 195 7.37 -21.02 -24.70
N VAL A 196 8.15 -20.03 -25.14
CA VAL A 196 8.35 -19.82 -26.57
C VAL A 196 9.69 -20.43 -26.91
N ASP A 197 9.61 -21.66 -27.42
CA ASP A 197 10.70 -22.35 -28.09
C ASP A 197 11.23 -21.45 -29.22
N PRO A 198 12.56 -21.24 -29.35
CA PRO A 198 13.10 -20.46 -30.46
C PRO A 198 13.21 -21.38 -31.68
N SER A 199 12.13 -21.50 -32.46
CA SER A 199 12.18 -22.19 -33.74
C SER A 199 12.06 -21.22 -34.91
N SER A 200 13.13 -21.19 -35.69
CA SER A 200 13.25 -20.51 -36.98
C SER A 200 12.36 -21.20 -38.03
N GLY A 201 11.76 -20.44 -38.94
CA GLY A 201 11.33 -20.97 -40.24
C GLY A 201 9.92 -20.59 -40.69
N GLU A 202 9.87 -19.63 -41.61
CA GLU A 202 9.06 -19.56 -42.84
C GLU A 202 7.60 -20.09 -42.94
N SER A 203 6.75 -19.16 -43.39
CA SER A 203 5.84 -19.25 -44.56
C SER A 203 4.45 -19.92 -44.48
N SER A 204 3.46 -19.05 -44.73
CA SER A 204 2.23 -19.20 -45.54
C SER A 204 1.08 -20.17 -45.18
N ALA A 205 -0.09 -19.54 -45.00
CA ALA A 205 -1.43 -19.80 -45.54
C ALA A 205 -1.92 -21.25 -45.83
N GLY A 206 -3.09 -21.60 -45.28
CA GLY A 206 -3.92 -22.70 -45.79
C GLY A 206 -5.13 -23.07 -44.93
N THR A 207 -6.33 -22.89 -45.49
CA THR A 207 -7.67 -23.29 -45.04
C THR A 207 -7.89 -24.82 -44.94
N GLY A 208 -8.77 -25.29 -44.04
CA GLY A 208 -9.36 -26.64 -44.13
C GLY A 208 -10.22 -27.11 -42.93
N THR A 209 -11.55 -27.03 -43.11
CA THR A 209 -12.69 -27.88 -42.66
C THR A 209 -12.63 -28.86 -41.46
N THR A 210 -13.73 -28.87 -40.70
CA THR A 210 -14.18 -29.79 -39.62
C THR A 210 -14.59 -31.20 -40.10
N PRO A 211 -14.87 -32.20 -39.21
CA PRO A 211 -16.23 -32.39 -38.66
C PRO A 211 -16.35 -32.97 -37.21
N SER A 212 -17.61 -32.88 -36.72
CA SER A 212 -18.41 -33.43 -35.60
C SER A 212 -18.02 -34.83 -35.01
N GLU A 213 -18.51 -35.38 -33.88
CA GLU A 213 -19.67 -35.20 -32.98
C GLU A 213 -19.54 -36.13 -31.71
N GLU A 214 -20.57 -36.13 -30.83
CA GLU A 214 -20.93 -37.09 -29.75
C GLU A 214 -20.21 -37.03 -28.38
N ARG A 215 -20.86 -37.02 -27.19
CA ARG A 215 -22.25 -37.17 -26.70
C ARG A 215 -22.33 -36.60 -25.26
N ASP A 216 -23.43 -35.93 -24.91
CA ASP A 216 -23.95 -35.80 -23.53
C ASP A 216 -24.67 -37.12 -23.12
N PRO A 217 -24.86 -37.48 -21.82
CA PRO A 217 -25.56 -36.63 -20.84
C PRO A 217 -25.17 -36.74 -19.33
N GLN A 218 -25.40 -35.66 -18.57
CA GLN A 218 -25.70 -35.66 -17.10
C GLN A 218 -26.96 -36.51 -16.77
N PRO A 219 -27.35 -36.85 -15.51
CA PRO A 219 -27.15 -36.19 -14.18
C PRO A 219 -26.74 -37.24 -13.08
N VAL A 220 -26.58 -37.01 -11.77
CA VAL A 220 -27.53 -36.59 -10.72
C VAL A 220 -26.76 -36.39 -9.39
N ALA A 221 -27.12 -35.40 -8.58
CA ALA A 221 -26.85 -35.37 -7.13
C ALA A 221 -27.96 -36.14 -6.38
N PRO A 222 -27.71 -36.68 -5.17
CA PRO A 222 -28.40 -36.10 -4.01
C PRO A 222 -27.64 -36.16 -2.66
N GLU A 223 -27.87 -35.10 -1.88
CA GLU A 223 -28.06 -34.93 -0.43
C GLU A 223 -27.49 -35.86 0.67
N THR A 224 -27.24 -35.17 1.81
CA THR A 224 -27.29 -35.57 3.24
C THR A 224 -26.09 -36.26 3.90
N ALA A 225 -25.41 -35.54 4.82
CA ALA A 225 -25.53 -35.71 6.28
C ALA A 225 -24.42 -34.95 7.08
N SER A 226 -24.81 -33.98 7.91
CA SER A 226 -24.10 -33.65 9.16
C SER A 226 -24.54 -34.64 10.24
N PRO A 227 -23.68 -35.10 11.18
CA PRO A 227 -23.41 -34.35 12.43
C PRO A 227 -22.00 -34.66 13.06
N LYS A 228 -21.39 -33.90 13.98
CA LYS A 228 -21.69 -33.73 15.42
C LYS A 228 -20.60 -32.83 16.06
N GLU A 229 -21.01 -31.87 16.88
CA GLU A 229 -20.19 -31.32 17.97
C GLU A 229 -19.91 -32.39 19.05
N PRO A 230 -18.84 -32.18 19.84
CA PRO A 230 -18.98 -32.29 21.30
C PRO A 230 -18.70 -30.97 22.03
N ALA A 231 -19.51 -30.73 23.05
CA ALA A 231 -19.56 -29.56 23.94
C ALA A 231 -18.45 -29.58 25.04
N PRO A 232 -18.34 -28.54 25.89
CA PRO A 232 -17.14 -28.15 26.64
C PRO A 232 -17.01 -28.85 28.01
N SER A 233 -15.80 -28.86 28.57
CA SER A 233 -15.56 -29.22 29.98
C SER A 233 -14.64 -28.23 30.69
N ALA A 234 -15.00 -28.00 31.95
CA ALA A 234 -14.69 -26.86 32.78
C ALA A 234 -13.31 -26.89 33.46
N GLN A 235 -12.90 -25.70 33.94
CA GLN A 235 -11.86 -25.47 34.95
C GLN A 235 -12.03 -26.34 36.20
N PRO A 236 -10.91 -26.54 36.93
CA PRO A 236 -10.92 -26.45 38.39
C PRO A 236 -10.09 -25.27 38.88
N SER A 237 -10.64 -24.59 39.88
CA SER A 237 -10.02 -23.57 40.72
C SER A 237 -9.05 -24.19 41.73
N THR A 238 -7.89 -23.56 41.93
CA THR A 238 -7.25 -23.30 43.24
C THR A 238 -6.34 -22.09 43.08
#